data_AF-A0A2M8W5V1-F1
#
_entry.id   AF-A0A2M8W5V1-F1
#
_cell.length_a   1.000
_cell.length_b   1.000
_cell.length_c   1.000
_cell.angle_alpha   90.00
_cell.angle_beta   90.00
_cell.angle_gamma   90.00
#
_symmetry.space_group_name_H-M   'P 1'
#
loop_
_entity.id
_entity.type
_entity.pdbx_description
1 polymer ?
#
loop_
_entity_poly.entity_id
_entity_poly.type
_entity_poly.pdbx_seq_one_letter_code
_entity_poly.pdbx_strand_id
1 'polypeptide(L)'
;MPSHLPFTLSALREAYAAGTSPVDVIDEIFARLDLVNDPGIFIHLRDRESLRVEATALGAYNPDMPLWGIPFAAKDNIDVAGIETTAACPAYAYKPTKDAFVIANLRAAGALMIGKTNLDQFATGLVGVRTPYGAPLNAVDPEIVPGGSSGGSGVIVGHGIVTFSLGTDTAGSGRVPAALNNIVGLKPTLGAISASGVVPACRSTETVSIFALTVDDAYAAFEVARGFDPADAYSKPLAHEPLAAPTKPLRIGVPDATTIEFFGDTIQQAAFDRDVALLKAGGAEIEYVDFEPLYAIARMLYEGAWVAERYTVIEDLLKTDPGAIHPVTKQIITHAESMSAADAFRGMYRLAELKRAAEPMLDGVDLLCVPTIPTFYTVADLAVDPVTPNSNNGTYTNFVNLLDMCGIAVPTAPRSDSRPGSVTLLAGAGQDALIAAVARGFEADCARRMGATSHPIPTPAALPEQPSDQIELAVCGAHMTGLPLNWQLTDLGATFIRKTRTAPDYKFYALAGGPPARPGLVRAEGPDTGSVAVEVWSLPKTGFGTFMAGIPAPLGIGTIALSDGSVVKGFICEASGLKGATDITQLGDWRAFLAQEAVTA
;
A
#
# COMPACT_ATOMS: atom_id res chain seq x y z
N MET A 1 13.69 -31.15 -1.42
CA MET A 1 13.18 -31.33 -0.04
C MET A 1 12.82 -29.96 0.50
N PRO A 2 11.66 -29.78 1.16
CA PRO A 2 11.19 -28.47 1.64
C PRO A 2 12.12 -27.77 2.64
N SER A 3 13.02 -28.52 3.30
CA SER A 3 14.02 -28.04 4.27
C SER A 3 14.97 -26.93 3.79
N HIS A 4 15.01 -26.66 2.49
CA HIS A 4 15.81 -25.58 1.90
C HIS A 4 14.96 -24.51 1.20
N LEU A 5 13.63 -24.58 1.28
CA LEU A 5 12.75 -23.62 0.62
C LEU A 5 12.58 -22.37 1.50
N PRO A 6 12.74 -21.16 0.95
CA PRO A 6 12.57 -19.91 1.70
C PRO A 6 11.13 -19.60 2.11
N PHE A 7 10.16 -20.41 1.67
CA PHE A 7 8.72 -20.23 1.90
C PHE A 7 8.14 -18.90 1.37
N THR A 8 8.80 -18.26 0.40
CA THR A 8 8.19 -17.18 -0.39
C THR A 8 7.10 -17.73 -1.31
N LEU A 9 6.14 -16.90 -1.76
CA LEU A 9 5.10 -17.33 -2.69
C LEU A 9 5.69 -17.93 -3.98
N SER A 10 6.66 -17.27 -4.61
CA SER A 10 7.29 -17.77 -5.85
C SER A 10 7.92 -19.14 -5.65
N ALA A 11 8.77 -19.28 -4.63
CA ALA A 11 9.48 -20.54 -4.37
C ALA A 11 8.53 -21.71 -4.07
N LEU A 12 7.44 -21.49 -3.33
CA LEU A 12 6.46 -22.54 -3.06
C LEU A 12 5.68 -22.92 -4.32
N ARG A 13 5.26 -21.94 -5.13
CA ARG A 13 4.57 -22.21 -6.40
C ARG A 13 5.46 -22.99 -7.38
N GLU A 14 6.73 -22.64 -7.47
CA GLU A 14 7.72 -23.39 -8.26
C GLU A 14 7.91 -24.81 -7.72
N ALA A 15 8.02 -24.97 -6.40
CA ALA A 15 8.16 -26.28 -5.77
C ALA A 15 6.93 -27.18 -5.99
N TYR A 16 5.72 -26.61 -5.92
CA TYR A 16 4.45 -27.31 -6.20
C TYR A 16 4.33 -27.70 -7.68
N ALA A 17 4.70 -26.79 -8.60
CA ALA A 17 4.77 -27.12 -10.02
C ALA A 17 5.77 -28.25 -10.32
N ALA A 18 6.85 -28.34 -9.53
CA ALA A 18 7.84 -29.40 -9.60
C ALA A 18 7.47 -30.69 -8.85
N GLY A 19 6.27 -30.77 -8.24
CA GLY A 19 5.74 -31.99 -7.61
C GLY A 19 5.93 -32.11 -6.10
N THR A 20 6.38 -31.05 -5.41
CA THR A 20 6.30 -30.99 -3.93
C THR A 20 4.83 -31.01 -3.51
N SER A 21 4.47 -31.73 -2.45
CA SER A 21 3.09 -31.71 -1.94
C SER A 21 2.92 -30.66 -0.83
N PRO A 22 1.71 -30.07 -0.65
CA PRO A 22 1.43 -29.23 0.51
C PRO A 22 1.62 -29.96 1.85
N VAL A 23 1.47 -31.29 1.88
CA VAL A 23 1.74 -32.12 3.07
C VAL A 23 3.22 -32.05 3.46
N ASP A 24 4.13 -32.09 2.49
CA ASP A 24 5.57 -31.95 2.76
C ASP A 24 5.90 -30.56 3.34
N VAL A 25 5.18 -29.52 2.89
CA VAL A 25 5.29 -28.17 3.43
C VAL A 25 4.78 -28.09 4.86
N ILE A 26 3.62 -28.71 5.17
CA ILE A 26 3.13 -28.81 6.55
C ILE A 26 4.15 -29.52 7.44
N ASP A 27 4.73 -30.63 7.00
CA ASP A 27 5.71 -31.36 7.79
C ASP A 27 6.97 -30.53 8.10
N GLU A 28 7.42 -29.74 7.13
CA GLU A 28 8.52 -28.81 7.29
C GLU A 28 8.18 -27.65 8.25
N ILE A 29 6.95 -27.13 8.23
CA ILE A 29 6.50 -26.11 9.20
C ILE A 29 6.67 -26.62 10.63
N PHE A 30 6.19 -27.84 10.91
CA PHE A 30 6.33 -28.43 12.24
C PHE A 30 7.80 -28.70 12.60
N ALA A 31 8.62 -29.10 11.64
CA ALA A 31 10.06 -29.26 11.87
C ALA A 31 10.75 -27.93 12.23
N ARG A 32 10.37 -26.81 11.58
CA ARG A 32 10.88 -25.47 11.91
C ARG A 32 10.38 -25.00 13.27
N LEU A 33 9.12 -25.27 13.62
CA LEU A 33 8.56 -24.97 14.94
C LEU A 33 9.30 -25.73 16.04
N ASP A 34 9.56 -27.02 15.85
CA ASP A 34 10.33 -27.85 16.80
C ASP A 34 11.77 -27.32 16.97
N LEU A 35 12.38 -26.81 15.89
CA LEU A 35 13.74 -26.23 15.93
C LEU A 35 13.77 -24.89 16.67
N VAL A 36 12.80 -24.00 16.41
CA VAL A 36 12.70 -22.70 17.08
C VAL A 36 12.34 -22.87 18.55
N ASN A 37 11.46 -23.84 18.86
CA ASN A 37 11.06 -24.22 20.21
C ASN A 37 10.60 -23.02 21.07
N ASP A 38 9.85 -22.10 20.45
CA ASP A 38 9.22 -20.96 21.12
C ASP A 38 7.69 -21.17 21.18
N PRO A 39 7.15 -21.64 22.30
CA PRO A 39 5.70 -21.79 22.45
C PRO A 39 4.96 -20.45 22.48
N GLY A 40 5.65 -19.32 22.74
CA GLY A 40 5.05 -17.99 22.80
C GLY A 40 4.53 -17.47 21.47
N ILE A 41 4.90 -18.10 20.35
CA ILE A 41 4.45 -17.72 19.00
C ILE A 41 2.93 -17.90 18.83
N PHE A 42 2.38 -19.00 19.34
CA PHE A 42 0.98 -19.39 19.15
C PHE A 42 0.20 -19.42 20.45
N ILE A 43 -1.04 -18.93 20.40
CA ILE A 43 -2.06 -19.25 21.41
C ILE A 43 -2.77 -20.54 21.03
N HIS A 44 -3.11 -20.70 19.74
CA HIS A 44 -3.76 -21.91 19.22
C HIS A 44 -3.05 -22.41 17.96
N LEU A 45 -2.09 -23.33 18.12
CA LEU A 45 -1.53 -24.09 17.01
C LEU A 45 -2.50 -25.22 16.63
N ARG A 46 -2.81 -25.37 15.33
CA ARG A 46 -3.64 -26.48 14.86
C ARG A 46 -2.87 -27.79 14.91
N ASP A 47 -3.58 -28.90 15.06
CA ASP A 47 -2.96 -30.21 15.04
C ASP A 47 -2.40 -30.54 13.64
N ARG A 48 -1.21 -31.18 13.64
CA ARG A 48 -0.48 -31.52 12.41
C ARG A 48 -1.31 -32.41 11.47
N GLU A 49 -2.05 -33.36 12.01
CA GLU A 49 -2.78 -34.32 11.18
C GLU A 49 -3.98 -33.67 10.46
N SER A 50 -4.74 -32.79 11.13
CA SER A 50 -5.82 -32.05 10.47
C SER A 50 -5.30 -31.12 9.38
N LEU A 51 -4.14 -30.50 9.58
CA LEU A 51 -3.47 -29.71 8.55
C LEU A 51 -3.02 -30.58 7.36
N ARG A 52 -2.50 -31.80 7.62
CA ARG A 52 -2.17 -32.76 6.54
C ARG A 52 -3.40 -33.22 5.77
N VAL A 53 -4.53 -33.43 6.45
CA VAL A 53 -5.81 -33.77 5.81
C VAL A 53 -6.32 -32.63 4.95
N GLU A 54 -6.30 -31.38 5.44
CA GLU A 54 -6.69 -30.20 4.66
C GLU A 54 -5.75 -29.99 3.46
N ALA A 55 -4.44 -30.13 3.66
CA ALA A 55 -3.43 -30.07 2.62
C ALA A 55 -3.63 -31.13 1.54
N THR A 56 -4.01 -32.36 1.91
CA THR A 56 -4.34 -33.44 0.97
C THR A 56 -5.61 -33.13 0.19
N ALA A 57 -6.60 -32.51 0.84
CA ALA A 57 -7.89 -32.18 0.23
C ALA A 57 -7.79 -31.09 -0.86
N LEU A 58 -6.69 -30.33 -0.92
CA LEU A 58 -6.41 -29.38 -2.01
C LEU A 58 -6.25 -30.05 -3.39
N GLY A 59 -5.91 -31.35 -3.42
CA GLY A 59 -5.78 -32.12 -4.65
C GLY A 59 -4.50 -31.85 -5.44
N ALA A 60 -4.59 -31.86 -6.76
CA ALA A 60 -3.46 -31.54 -7.64
C ALA A 60 -3.18 -30.02 -7.64
N TYR A 61 -1.92 -29.64 -7.87
CA TYR A 61 -1.51 -28.23 -7.95
C TYR A 61 -2.40 -27.46 -8.93
N ASN A 62 -2.99 -26.36 -8.43
CA ASN A 62 -3.85 -25.48 -9.22
C ASN A 62 -3.20 -24.08 -9.32
N PRO A 63 -2.59 -23.71 -10.45
CA PRO A 63 -1.95 -22.41 -10.62
C PRO A 63 -2.93 -21.23 -10.69
N ASP A 64 -4.23 -21.49 -10.92
CA ASP A 64 -5.29 -20.47 -10.97
C ASP A 64 -5.75 -20.02 -9.56
N MET A 65 -5.38 -20.77 -8.52
CA MET A 65 -5.61 -20.40 -7.12
C MET A 65 -4.37 -19.66 -6.58
N PRO A 66 -4.44 -18.34 -6.32
CA PRO A 66 -3.25 -17.53 -6.10
C PRO A 66 -2.47 -17.90 -4.83
N LEU A 67 -3.13 -18.52 -3.84
CA LEU A 67 -2.53 -18.97 -2.59
C LEU A 67 -2.64 -20.49 -2.40
N TRP A 68 -2.76 -21.28 -3.47
CA TRP A 68 -2.88 -22.74 -3.38
C TRP A 68 -1.76 -23.35 -2.53
N GLY A 69 -2.12 -24.00 -1.42
CA GLY A 69 -1.18 -24.66 -0.52
C GLY A 69 -0.25 -23.72 0.24
N ILE A 70 -0.44 -22.40 0.17
CA ILE A 70 0.44 -21.44 0.83
C ILE A 70 0.11 -21.39 2.34
N PRO A 71 1.08 -21.63 3.23
CA PRO A 71 0.85 -21.60 4.67
C PRO A 71 0.84 -20.16 5.21
N PHE A 72 -0.12 -19.86 6.07
CA PHE A 72 -0.21 -18.58 6.77
C PHE A 72 -0.67 -18.73 8.21
N ALA A 73 -0.41 -17.72 9.03
CA ALA A 73 -0.93 -17.64 10.39
C ALA A 73 -1.75 -16.37 10.59
N ALA A 74 -2.65 -16.35 11.59
CA ALA A 74 -3.47 -15.17 11.87
C ALA A 74 -3.39 -14.80 13.35
N LYS A 75 -3.39 -13.51 13.67
CA LYS A 75 -3.43 -13.02 15.05
C LYS A 75 -4.68 -13.49 15.78
N ASP A 76 -4.58 -13.82 17.06
CA ASP A 76 -5.69 -14.34 17.86
C ASP A 76 -6.74 -13.29 18.30
N ASN A 77 -6.90 -12.23 17.51
CA ASN A 77 -8.06 -11.35 17.53
C ASN A 77 -8.86 -11.41 16.21
N ILE A 78 -8.50 -12.31 15.30
CA ILE A 78 -9.17 -12.54 14.01
C ILE A 78 -9.87 -13.90 14.09
N ASP A 79 -11.17 -13.95 13.76
CA ASP A 79 -11.97 -15.16 13.87
C ASP A 79 -11.61 -16.20 12.83
N VAL A 80 -11.51 -17.45 13.29
CA VAL A 80 -11.36 -18.64 12.47
C VAL A 80 -12.38 -19.66 12.95
N ALA A 81 -13.29 -20.08 12.08
CA ALA A 81 -14.39 -20.97 12.42
C ALA A 81 -13.89 -22.22 13.14
N GLY A 82 -14.40 -22.47 14.34
CA GLY A 82 -14.08 -23.66 15.11
C GLY A 82 -12.77 -23.60 15.91
N ILE A 83 -12.02 -22.50 15.88
CA ILE A 83 -10.86 -22.23 16.76
C ILE A 83 -11.21 -21.05 17.65
N GLU A 84 -10.90 -21.11 18.94
CA GLU A 84 -11.19 -20.00 19.86
C GLU A 84 -10.48 -18.71 19.42
N THR A 85 -11.14 -17.59 19.71
CA THR A 85 -10.57 -16.25 19.63
C THR A 85 -10.51 -15.71 21.05
N THR A 86 -9.32 -15.39 21.55
CA THR A 86 -9.12 -14.96 22.95
C THR A 86 -8.71 -13.50 23.09
N ALA A 87 -8.17 -12.88 22.04
CA ALA A 87 -7.49 -11.59 22.10
C ALA A 87 -6.41 -11.54 23.21
N ALA A 88 -5.71 -12.67 23.42
CA ALA A 88 -4.77 -12.91 24.53
C ALA A 88 -5.38 -12.73 25.93
N CYS A 89 -6.68 -12.99 26.08
CA CYS A 89 -7.38 -13.00 27.35
C CYS A 89 -8.21 -14.29 27.50
N PRO A 90 -7.78 -15.26 28.34
CA PRO A 90 -8.52 -16.52 28.52
C PRO A 90 -9.98 -16.33 28.92
N ALA A 91 -10.28 -15.33 29.76
CA ALA A 91 -11.64 -15.03 30.21
C ALA A 91 -12.53 -14.39 29.14
N TYR A 92 -11.96 -13.91 28.03
CA TYR A 92 -12.69 -13.34 26.90
C TYR A 92 -12.99 -14.39 25.81
N ALA A 93 -12.42 -15.59 25.93
CA ALA A 93 -12.44 -16.60 24.88
C ALA A 93 -13.87 -16.92 24.41
N TYR A 94 -14.06 -16.92 23.09
CA TYR A 94 -15.26 -17.42 22.44
C TYR A 94 -14.89 -18.24 21.20
N LYS A 95 -15.82 -19.09 20.76
CA LYS A 95 -15.62 -19.96 19.60
C LYS A 95 -16.48 -19.48 18.41
N PRO A 96 -15.90 -18.76 17.43
CA PRO A 96 -16.64 -18.31 16.25
C PRO A 96 -17.14 -19.47 15.40
N THR A 97 -18.33 -19.30 14.81
CA THR A 97 -18.96 -20.26 13.90
C THR A 97 -18.69 -19.97 12.42
N LYS A 98 -18.07 -18.82 12.13
CA LYS A 98 -17.70 -18.37 10.78
C LYS A 98 -16.29 -17.83 10.81
N ASP A 99 -15.59 -17.97 9.68
CA ASP A 99 -14.31 -17.31 9.45
C ASP A 99 -14.53 -15.79 9.38
N ALA A 100 -13.56 -15.02 9.86
CA ALA A 100 -13.48 -13.59 9.54
C ALA A 100 -13.41 -13.41 8.01
N PHE A 101 -13.87 -12.26 7.50
CA PHE A 101 -13.92 -12.00 6.06
C PHE A 101 -12.57 -12.26 5.38
N VAL A 102 -11.49 -11.73 5.98
CA VAL A 102 -10.13 -11.92 5.48
C VAL A 102 -9.69 -13.39 5.46
N ILE A 103 -10.06 -14.18 6.48
CA ILE A 103 -9.73 -15.61 6.55
C ILE A 103 -10.48 -16.38 5.46
N ALA A 104 -11.77 -16.08 5.26
CA ALA A 104 -12.58 -16.70 4.22
C ALA A 104 -11.99 -16.46 2.82
N ASN A 105 -11.56 -15.23 2.52
CA ASN A 105 -10.94 -14.90 1.24
C ASN A 105 -9.64 -15.66 1.01
N LEU A 106 -8.75 -15.69 2.01
CA LEU A 106 -7.46 -16.38 1.89
C LEU A 106 -7.63 -17.90 1.73
N ARG A 107 -8.54 -18.52 2.48
CA ARG A 107 -8.84 -19.95 2.36
C ARG A 107 -9.51 -20.28 1.03
N ALA A 108 -10.42 -19.43 0.54
CA ALA A 108 -11.02 -19.58 -0.80
C ALA A 108 -9.97 -19.50 -1.92
N ALA A 109 -8.89 -18.76 -1.70
CA ALA A 109 -7.72 -18.71 -2.58
C ALA A 109 -6.75 -19.89 -2.41
N GLY A 110 -7.04 -20.82 -1.50
CA GLY A 110 -6.29 -22.08 -1.31
C GLY A 110 -5.24 -22.04 -0.20
N ALA A 111 -5.19 -20.97 0.60
CA ALA A 111 -4.22 -20.84 1.68
C ALA A 111 -4.54 -21.77 2.87
N LEU A 112 -3.49 -22.25 3.53
CA LEU A 112 -3.58 -23.16 4.68
C LEU A 112 -3.28 -22.40 5.98
N MET A 113 -4.30 -22.22 6.83
CA MET A 113 -4.15 -21.50 8.11
C MET A 113 -3.50 -22.43 9.15
N ILE A 114 -2.30 -22.11 9.63
CA ILE A 114 -1.49 -22.94 10.54
C ILE A 114 -1.91 -22.81 12.02
N GLY A 115 -2.18 -21.59 12.49
CA GLY A 115 -2.59 -21.35 13.86
C GLY A 115 -2.90 -19.88 14.17
N LYS A 116 -3.46 -19.66 15.36
CA LYS A 116 -3.75 -18.34 15.95
C LYS A 116 -2.54 -17.87 16.76
N THR A 117 -1.90 -16.80 16.31
CA THR A 117 -0.67 -16.26 16.89
C THR A 117 -0.95 -15.35 18.08
N ASN A 118 0.03 -15.27 18.97
CA ASN A 118 -0.04 -14.49 20.20
C ASN A 118 0.04 -12.98 19.94
N LEU A 119 -0.43 -12.20 20.92
CA LEU A 119 -0.53 -10.74 20.84
C LEU A 119 -0.44 -10.07 22.21
N ASP A 120 -0.11 -8.77 22.24
CA ASP A 120 -0.44 -7.95 23.42
C ASP A 120 -1.96 -7.96 23.64
N GLN A 121 -2.40 -8.16 24.89
CA GLN A 121 -3.80 -8.36 25.24
C GLN A 121 -4.71 -7.24 24.70
N PHE A 122 -5.81 -7.64 24.06
CA PHE A 122 -6.76 -6.77 23.35
C PHE A 122 -6.09 -5.83 22.34
N ALA A 123 -5.02 -6.30 21.70
CA ALA A 123 -4.20 -5.53 20.77
C ALA A 123 -3.75 -4.16 21.34
N THR A 124 -3.40 -4.12 22.65
CA THR A 124 -3.04 -2.90 23.39
C THR A 124 -1.55 -2.87 23.74
N GLY A 125 -0.72 -2.59 22.73
CA GLY A 125 0.71 -2.38 22.92
C GLY A 125 1.50 -2.40 21.62
N LEU A 126 2.75 -1.99 21.71
CA LEU A 126 3.76 -1.99 20.65
C LEU A 126 5.00 -2.83 21.03
N VAL A 127 4.84 -3.74 21.99
CA VAL A 127 5.96 -4.45 22.62
C VAL A 127 5.85 -5.97 22.56
N GLY A 128 4.64 -6.53 22.53
CA GLY A 128 4.40 -7.97 22.36
C GLY A 128 4.61 -8.82 23.60
N VAL A 129 4.81 -8.19 24.77
CA VAL A 129 5.05 -8.89 26.06
C VAL A 129 3.86 -8.82 27.02
N ARG A 130 2.79 -8.08 26.70
CA ARG A 130 1.61 -7.88 27.55
C ARG A 130 0.59 -9.01 27.34
N THR A 131 1.02 -10.24 27.54
CA THR A 131 0.21 -11.45 27.29
C THR A 131 0.35 -12.45 28.45
N PRO A 132 -0.75 -13.09 28.89
CA PRO A 132 -0.68 -14.15 29.89
C PRO A 132 -0.21 -15.50 29.32
N TYR A 133 -0.10 -15.63 28.00
CA TYR A 133 0.28 -16.88 27.31
C TYR A 133 1.81 -17.10 27.20
N GLY A 134 2.60 -16.19 27.78
CA GLY A 134 4.05 -16.12 27.57
C GLY A 134 4.38 -15.35 26.29
N ALA A 135 5.33 -14.41 26.35
CA ALA A 135 5.70 -13.60 25.20
C ALA A 135 6.52 -14.43 24.19
N PRO A 136 6.31 -14.26 22.87
CA PRO A 136 7.22 -14.82 21.89
C PRO A 136 8.60 -14.15 21.99
N LEU A 137 9.64 -14.91 21.69
CA LEU A 137 11.00 -14.40 21.56
C LEU A 137 11.14 -13.73 20.19
N ASN A 138 11.86 -12.61 20.13
CA ASN A 138 12.13 -11.96 18.86
C ASN A 138 12.97 -12.90 17.96
N ALA A 139 12.65 -12.95 16.67
CA ALA A 139 13.25 -13.91 15.75
C ALA A 139 14.73 -13.67 15.47
N VAL A 140 15.19 -12.41 15.54
CA VAL A 140 16.55 -11.98 15.19
C VAL A 140 17.45 -11.90 16.42
N ASP A 141 16.93 -11.35 17.52
CA ASP A 141 17.67 -11.16 18.76
C ASP A 141 16.72 -11.40 19.95
N PRO A 142 16.78 -12.55 20.64
CA PRO A 142 15.82 -12.89 21.69
C PRO A 142 15.90 -11.99 22.95
N GLU A 143 16.90 -11.11 23.07
CA GLU A 143 16.98 -10.15 24.18
C GLU A 143 16.07 -8.93 23.97
N ILE A 144 15.79 -8.57 22.72
CA ILE A 144 14.87 -7.48 22.38
C ILE A 144 13.42 -7.92 22.42
N VAL A 145 12.52 -6.95 22.62
CA VAL A 145 11.10 -7.22 22.54
C VAL A 145 10.72 -7.72 21.12
N PRO A 146 9.77 -8.65 20.98
CA PRO A 146 9.30 -9.12 19.68
C PRO A 146 8.58 -8.01 18.89
N GLY A 147 8.16 -6.94 19.56
CA GLY A 147 7.27 -5.94 19.01
C GLY A 147 5.82 -6.37 19.15
N GLY A 148 4.94 -5.39 19.20
CA GLY A 148 3.52 -5.63 19.43
C GLY A 148 2.62 -4.71 18.62
N SER A 149 1.32 -4.90 18.67
CA SER A 149 0.66 -5.97 19.41
C SER A 149 0.64 -7.29 18.65
N SER A 150 1.03 -7.32 17.37
CA SER A 150 1.03 -8.55 16.55
C SER A 150 2.34 -9.33 16.69
N GLY A 151 2.78 -9.60 17.93
CA GLY A 151 4.10 -10.16 18.22
C GLY A 151 4.30 -11.57 17.64
N GLY A 152 3.36 -12.48 17.86
CA GLY A 152 3.46 -13.85 17.31
C GLY A 152 3.42 -13.86 15.78
N SER A 153 2.59 -13.00 15.17
CA SER A 153 2.52 -12.82 13.71
C SER A 153 3.86 -12.35 13.13
N GLY A 154 4.54 -11.40 13.79
CA GLY A 154 5.85 -10.92 13.35
C GLY A 154 6.92 -11.99 13.51
N VAL A 155 7.00 -12.63 14.68
CA VAL A 155 8.04 -13.62 15.00
C VAL A 155 7.97 -14.85 14.09
N ILE A 156 6.76 -15.37 13.81
CA ILE A 156 6.62 -16.57 12.97
C ILE A 156 7.10 -16.35 11.53
N VAL A 157 6.84 -15.17 10.97
CA VAL A 157 7.34 -14.77 9.65
C VAL A 157 8.84 -14.48 9.72
N GLY A 158 9.32 -13.86 10.81
CA GLY A 158 10.74 -13.65 11.07
C GLY A 158 11.56 -14.94 11.02
N HIS A 159 11.03 -16.05 11.55
CA HIS A 159 11.67 -17.36 11.44
C HIS A 159 11.48 -18.07 10.09
N GLY A 160 10.70 -17.49 9.17
CA GLY A 160 10.36 -18.11 7.89
C GLY A 160 9.54 -19.40 8.05
N ILE A 161 8.76 -19.53 9.12
CA ILE A 161 7.95 -20.72 9.37
C ILE A 161 6.70 -20.74 8.48
N VAL A 162 6.13 -19.57 8.19
CA VAL A 162 5.01 -19.39 7.26
C VAL A 162 5.36 -18.36 6.20
N THR A 163 4.66 -18.35 5.07
CA THR A 163 4.91 -17.41 3.97
C THR A 163 4.51 -16.00 4.34
N PHE A 164 3.35 -15.85 4.98
CA PHE A 164 2.85 -14.58 5.48
C PHE A 164 2.02 -14.80 6.74
N SER A 165 1.74 -13.73 7.47
CA SER A 165 0.82 -13.76 8.60
C SER A 165 -0.05 -12.51 8.65
N LEU A 166 -1.21 -12.63 9.29
CA LEU A 166 -2.10 -11.51 9.56
C LEU A 166 -1.84 -10.94 10.94
N GLY A 167 -1.79 -9.62 11.03
CA GLY A 167 -1.86 -8.85 12.25
C GLY A 167 -3.05 -7.87 12.24
N THR A 168 -3.06 -6.95 13.20
CA THR A 168 -3.90 -5.75 13.14
C THR A 168 -3.04 -4.54 13.44
N ASP A 169 -3.44 -3.38 12.94
CA ASP A 169 -2.74 -2.11 13.15
C ASP A 169 -3.72 -0.96 13.39
N THR A 170 -3.73 -0.44 14.61
CA THR A 170 -4.31 0.86 14.96
C THR A 170 -3.25 1.97 14.99
N ALA A 171 -2.08 1.65 15.54
CA ALA A 171 -1.10 2.63 15.99
C ALA A 171 0.35 2.15 15.84
N GLY A 172 0.59 1.11 15.03
CA GLY A 172 1.93 0.56 14.79
C GLY A 172 2.00 -0.96 14.88
N SER A 173 0.91 -1.63 15.23
CA SER A 173 0.90 -3.08 15.51
C SER A 173 1.15 -3.98 14.30
N GLY A 174 1.14 -3.44 13.09
CA GLY A 174 1.53 -4.08 11.84
C GLY A 174 2.92 -3.64 11.32
N ARG A 175 3.56 -2.68 11.99
CA ARG A 175 4.79 -2.00 11.55
C ARG A 175 5.95 -2.23 12.51
N VAL A 176 5.73 -2.02 13.81
CA VAL A 176 6.75 -2.22 14.86
C VAL A 176 7.26 -3.66 14.92
N PRO A 177 6.40 -4.71 14.93
CA PRO A 177 6.90 -6.08 14.85
C PRO A 177 7.69 -6.36 13.57
N ALA A 178 7.36 -5.69 12.46
CA ALA A 178 8.05 -5.91 11.19
C ALA A 178 9.50 -5.44 11.24
N ALA A 179 9.70 -4.20 11.74
CA ALA A 179 11.02 -3.61 11.96
C ALA A 179 11.90 -4.47 12.88
N LEU A 180 11.33 -4.94 13.98
CA LEU A 180 12.08 -5.67 15.01
C LEU A 180 12.45 -7.10 14.57
N ASN A 181 11.71 -7.70 13.64
CA ASN A 181 11.95 -9.09 13.20
C ASN A 181 12.57 -9.19 11.79
N ASN A 182 13.04 -8.08 11.19
CA ASN A 182 13.63 -8.04 9.85
C ASN A 182 12.70 -8.56 8.73
N ILE A 183 11.43 -8.16 8.77
CA ILE A 183 10.40 -8.56 7.81
C ILE A 183 9.59 -7.36 7.31
N VAL A 184 8.82 -7.56 6.24
CA VAL A 184 7.91 -6.55 5.69
C VAL A 184 6.61 -6.53 6.49
N GLY A 185 6.09 -5.33 6.77
CA GLY A 185 4.80 -5.12 7.41
C GLY A 185 3.95 -4.13 6.62
N LEU A 186 2.95 -4.64 5.90
CA LEU A 186 1.99 -3.83 5.16
C LEU A 186 0.80 -3.48 6.07
N LYS A 187 0.58 -2.18 6.25
CA LYS A 187 -0.60 -1.57 6.87
C LYS A 187 -1.48 -0.98 5.76
N PRO A 188 -2.53 -1.67 5.33
CA PRO A 188 -3.34 -1.22 4.20
C PRO A 188 -4.12 0.05 4.52
N THR A 189 -4.59 0.74 3.48
CA THR A 189 -5.63 1.77 3.57
C THR A 189 -6.79 1.28 4.45
N LEU A 190 -7.30 2.16 5.33
CA LEU A 190 -8.43 1.80 6.20
C LEU A 190 -9.64 1.41 5.35
N GLY A 191 -10.26 0.28 5.69
CA GLY A 191 -11.41 -0.27 4.97
C GLY A 191 -11.09 -1.04 3.68
N ALA A 192 -9.81 -1.17 3.28
CA ALA A 192 -9.40 -2.00 2.15
C ALA A 192 -9.57 -3.50 2.42
N ILE A 193 -9.29 -3.91 3.67
CA ILE A 193 -9.61 -5.24 4.19
C ILE A 193 -10.73 -5.06 5.21
N SER A 194 -11.82 -5.82 5.05
CA SER A 194 -12.91 -5.85 6.03
C SER A 194 -12.42 -6.37 7.38
N ALA A 195 -12.90 -5.74 8.44
CA ALA A 195 -12.68 -6.17 9.82
C ALA A 195 -13.89 -6.93 10.39
N SER A 196 -14.78 -7.46 9.53
CA SER A 196 -15.80 -8.44 9.92
C SER A 196 -15.15 -9.71 10.50
N GLY A 197 -15.53 -10.06 11.72
CA GLY A 197 -14.92 -11.18 12.47
C GLY A 197 -13.56 -10.83 13.09
N VAL A 198 -13.25 -9.56 13.29
CA VAL A 198 -12.06 -9.11 14.04
C VAL A 198 -12.53 -8.47 15.34
N VAL A 199 -11.97 -8.90 16.48
CA VAL A 199 -12.15 -8.24 17.77
C VAL A 199 -11.39 -6.91 17.71
N PRO A 200 -12.08 -5.76 17.71
CA PRO A 200 -11.42 -4.49 17.44
C PRO A 200 -10.61 -4.01 18.63
N ALA A 201 -9.53 -3.26 18.38
CA ALA A 201 -8.94 -2.38 19.40
C ALA A 201 -9.57 -0.99 19.38
N CYS A 202 -9.50 -0.29 18.25
CA CYS A 202 -10.17 0.99 18.01
C CYS A 202 -10.89 0.88 16.68
N ARG A 203 -12.20 0.59 16.70
CA ARG A 203 -12.95 0.18 15.50
C ARG A 203 -12.88 1.22 14.39
N SER A 204 -12.92 2.50 14.72
CA SER A 204 -12.92 3.58 13.73
C SER A 204 -11.58 3.80 13.02
N THR A 205 -10.48 3.27 13.57
CA THR A 205 -9.10 3.57 13.15
C THR A 205 -8.20 2.32 13.14
N GLU A 206 -8.76 1.14 12.93
CA GLU A 206 -8.03 -0.12 12.84
C GLU A 206 -8.08 -0.69 11.42
N THR A 207 -7.03 -1.43 11.04
CA THR A 207 -7.02 -2.29 9.86
C THR A 207 -6.35 -3.62 10.17
N VAL A 208 -6.68 -4.66 9.41
CA VAL A 208 -5.88 -5.89 9.35
C VAL A 208 -4.56 -5.57 8.63
N SER A 209 -3.44 -6.02 9.17
CA SER A 209 -2.11 -5.86 8.59
C SER A 209 -1.56 -7.19 8.08
N ILE A 210 -0.56 -7.14 7.20
CA ILE A 210 0.07 -8.32 6.63
C ILE A 210 1.57 -8.27 6.87
N PHE A 211 2.14 -9.36 7.36
CA PHE A 211 3.58 -9.55 7.45
C PHE A 211 4.04 -10.58 6.42
N ALA A 212 5.17 -10.33 5.75
CA ALA A 212 5.80 -11.29 4.85
C ALA A 212 7.33 -11.10 4.83
N LEU A 213 8.04 -12.03 4.21
CA LEU A 213 9.51 -11.93 4.06
C LEU A 213 9.94 -10.93 2.97
N THR A 214 9.08 -10.72 1.98
CA THR A 214 9.30 -9.84 0.83
C THR A 214 8.12 -8.88 0.61
N VAL A 215 8.35 -7.76 -0.08
CA VAL A 215 7.29 -6.81 -0.44
C VAL A 215 6.31 -7.44 -1.43
N ASP A 216 6.82 -8.22 -2.39
CA ASP A 216 5.99 -8.92 -3.38
C ASP A 216 5.01 -9.90 -2.69
N ASP A 217 5.46 -10.63 -1.68
CA ASP A 217 4.60 -11.57 -0.94
C ASP A 217 3.57 -10.84 -0.07
N ALA A 218 3.97 -9.74 0.58
CA ALA A 218 3.05 -8.92 1.38
C ALA A 218 1.95 -8.32 0.51
N TYR A 219 2.30 -7.80 -0.68
CA TYR A 219 1.33 -7.19 -1.58
C TYR A 219 0.41 -8.23 -2.24
N ALA A 220 0.95 -9.38 -2.66
CA ALA A 220 0.14 -10.46 -3.23
C ALA A 220 -0.87 -11.03 -2.21
N ALA A 221 -0.46 -11.18 -0.94
CA ALA A 221 -1.38 -11.55 0.13
C ALA A 221 -2.45 -10.47 0.37
N PHE A 222 -2.08 -9.18 0.27
CA PHE A 222 -3.03 -8.07 0.35
C PHE A 222 -4.06 -8.09 -0.77
N GLU A 223 -3.66 -8.36 -2.01
CA GLU A 223 -4.57 -8.43 -3.16
C GLU A 223 -5.66 -9.49 -3.01
N VAL A 224 -5.35 -10.60 -2.32
CA VAL A 224 -6.33 -11.65 -2.01
C VAL A 224 -7.15 -11.31 -0.76
N ALA A 225 -6.52 -10.73 0.25
CA ALA A 225 -7.16 -10.38 1.52
C ALA A 225 -8.20 -9.26 1.38
N ARG A 226 -7.95 -8.29 0.50
CA ARG A 226 -8.80 -7.11 0.30
C ARG A 226 -10.16 -7.44 -0.31
N GLY A 227 -11.13 -6.56 -0.08
CA GLY A 227 -12.45 -6.68 -0.67
C GLY A 227 -13.47 -5.80 0.05
N PHE A 228 -14.43 -5.28 -0.70
CA PHE A 228 -15.56 -4.57 -0.10
C PHE A 228 -16.51 -5.56 0.56
N ASP A 229 -16.80 -5.33 1.84
CA ASP A 229 -17.74 -6.11 2.61
C ASP A 229 -18.92 -5.22 3.02
N PRO A 230 -20.12 -5.39 2.44
CA PRO A 230 -21.28 -4.57 2.79
C PRO A 230 -21.76 -4.80 4.23
N ALA A 231 -21.29 -5.84 4.92
CA ALA A 231 -21.61 -6.08 6.33
C ALA A 231 -20.69 -5.30 7.29
N ASP A 232 -19.57 -4.75 6.82
CA ASP A 232 -18.67 -3.92 7.61
C ASP A 232 -18.89 -2.43 7.31
N ALA A 233 -19.38 -1.69 8.31
CA ALA A 233 -19.64 -0.25 8.21
C ALA A 233 -18.40 0.62 7.90
N TYR A 234 -17.18 0.09 8.11
CA TYR A 234 -15.92 0.77 7.81
C TYR A 234 -15.23 0.25 6.56
N SER A 235 -15.80 -0.76 5.87
CA SER A 235 -15.27 -1.22 4.58
C SER A 235 -15.50 -0.16 3.51
N LYS A 236 -14.49 0.04 2.65
CA LYS A 236 -14.52 1.03 1.56
C LYS A 236 -14.47 0.32 0.20
N PRO A 237 -15.29 0.72 -0.79
CA PRO A 237 -15.26 0.16 -2.14
C PRO A 237 -14.09 0.73 -2.95
N LEU A 238 -12.86 0.41 -2.52
CA LEU A 238 -11.63 0.92 -3.15
C LEU A 238 -11.33 0.17 -4.44
N ALA A 239 -10.83 0.89 -5.45
CA ALA A 239 -10.38 0.30 -6.71
C ALA A 239 -9.14 -0.57 -6.49
N HIS A 240 -8.97 -1.61 -7.31
CA HIS A 240 -7.73 -2.38 -7.34
C HIS A 240 -6.65 -1.60 -8.07
N GLU A 241 -5.50 -1.46 -7.42
CA GLU A 241 -4.32 -0.82 -8.00
C GLU A 241 -3.27 -1.89 -8.27
N PRO A 242 -2.93 -2.17 -9.54
CA PRO A 242 -1.88 -3.12 -9.83
C PRO A 242 -0.53 -2.55 -9.37
N LEU A 243 0.32 -3.42 -8.86
CA LEU A 243 1.67 -3.06 -8.48
C LEU A 243 2.47 -2.69 -9.74
N ALA A 244 2.89 -1.44 -9.87
CA ALA A 244 3.56 -0.92 -11.05
C ALA A 244 4.53 0.23 -10.70
N ALA A 245 5.48 0.52 -11.60
CA ALA A 245 6.52 1.50 -11.35
C ALA A 245 5.93 2.94 -11.24
N PRO A 246 6.47 3.80 -10.36
CA PRO A 246 6.12 5.21 -10.33
C PRO A 246 6.39 5.89 -11.69
N THR A 247 5.48 6.76 -12.13
CA THR A 247 5.54 7.43 -13.44
C THR A 247 6.33 8.74 -13.45
N LYS A 248 6.70 9.24 -12.27
CA LYS A 248 7.45 10.49 -12.06
C LYS A 248 8.41 10.33 -10.87
N PRO A 249 9.47 11.16 -10.78
CA PRO A 249 10.20 11.35 -9.54
C PRO A 249 9.24 11.71 -8.40
N LEU A 250 9.45 11.14 -7.22
CA LEU A 250 8.58 11.33 -6.06
C LEU A 250 9.20 12.34 -5.10
N ARG A 251 8.38 13.25 -4.58
CA ARG A 251 8.72 14.10 -3.44
C ARG A 251 8.45 13.32 -2.16
N ILE A 252 9.49 13.05 -1.38
CA ILE A 252 9.40 12.24 -0.17
C ILE A 252 9.71 13.13 1.04
N GLY A 253 8.71 13.32 1.89
CA GLY A 253 8.82 14.01 3.16
C GLY A 253 9.54 13.16 4.20
N VAL A 254 10.52 13.74 4.89
CA VAL A 254 11.30 13.12 5.96
C VAL A 254 11.25 14.05 7.18
N PRO A 255 11.15 13.54 8.43
CA PRO A 255 11.22 14.39 9.61
C PRO A 255 12.48 15.27 9.61
N ASP A 256 12.32 16.55 9.87
CA ASP A 256 13.46 17.46 9.95
C ASP A 256 14.33 17.22 11.19
N ALA A 257 15.49 17.85 11.22
CA ALA A 257 16.45 17.69 12.31
C ALA A 257 15.95 18.18 13.68
N THR A 258 14.85 18.95 13.72
CA THR A 258 14.29 19.49 14.98
C THR A 258 13.21 18.59 15.57
N THR A 259 12.57 17.77 14.73
CA THR A 259 11.44 16.92 15.11
C THR A 259 11.76 15.44 15.10
N ILE A 260 12.81 15.02 14.38
CA ILE A 260 13.25 13.63 14.38
C ILE A 260 13.80 13.21 15.76
N GLU A 261 13.34 12.07 16.28
CA GLU A 261 13.70 11.53 17.59
C GLU A 261 14.19 10.08 17.48
N PHE A 262 15.28 9.78 18.18
CA PHE A 262 15.92 8.46 18.27
C PHE A 262 16.21 8.02 19.72
N PHE A 263 15.83 8.83 20.70
CA PHE A 263 16.03 8.60 22.13
C PHE A 263 17.49 8.28 22.50
N GLY A 264 18.43 8.91 21.79
CA GLY A 264 19.87 8.71 21.97
C GLY A 264 20.48 7.54 21.19
N ASP A 265 19.71 6.78 20.42
CA ASP A 265 20.24 5.71 19.56
C ASP A 265 20.86 6.29 18.27
N THR A 266 22.15 6.63 18.35
CA THR A 266 22.92 7.14 17.21
C THR A 266 23.11 6.11 16.10
N ILE A 267 22.96 4.81 16.40
CA ILE A 267 23.06 3.73 15.40
C ILE A 267 21.78 3.70 14.56
N GLN A 268 20.63 3.86 15.20
CA GLN A 268 19.34 3.98 14.49
C GLN A 268 19.34 5.22 13.59
N GLN A 269 19.82 6.35 14.10
CA GLN A 269 19.95 7.58 13.33
C GLN A 269 20.81 7.38 12.08
N ALA A 270 22.02 6.82 12.23
CA ALA A 270 22.92 6.59 11.10
C ALA A 270 22.36 5.61 10.07
N ALA A 271 21.60 4.61 10.51
CA ALA A 271 20.91 3.68 9.61
C ALA A 271 19.82 4.40 8.80
N PHE A 272 19.00 5.22 9.45
CA PHE A 272 17.95 5.99 8.77
C PHE A 272 18.52 6.99 7.77
N ASP A 273 19.57 7.74 8.14
CA ASP A 273 20.23 8.70 7.26
C ASP A 273 20.76 8.04 5.97
N ARG A 274 21.34 6.84 6.10
CA ARG A 274 21.78 6.03 4.96
C ARG A 274 20.60 5.63 4.08
N ASP A 275 19.49 5.22 4.67
CA ASP A 275 18.32 4.74 3.92
C ASP A 275 17.62 5.90 3.19
N VAL A 276 17.58 7.11 3.76
CA VAL A 276 17.14 8.33 3.07
C VAL A 276 18.08 8.69 1.91
N ALA A 277 19.39 8.52 2.08
CA ALA A 277 20.35 8.75 1.00
C ALA A 277 20.15 7.78 -0.18
N LEU A 278 19.72 6.54 0.08
CA LEU A 278 19.38 5.57 -0.97
C LEU A 278 18.15 6.02 -1.77
N LEU A 279 17.09 6.51 -1.11
CA LEU A 279 15.92 7.07 -1.80
C LEU A 279 16.33 8.22 -2.73
N LYS A 280 17.18 9.12 -2.24
CA LYS A 280 17.72 10.24 -3.04
C LYS A 280 18.53 9.76 -4.23
N ALA A 281 19.39 8.74 -4.03
CA ALA A 281 20.17 8.14 -5.11
C ALA A 281 19.28 7.43 -6.15
N GLY A 282 18.14 6.90 -5.72
CA GLY A 282 17.07 6.35 -6.58
C GLY A 282 16.24 7.38 -7.32
N GLY A 283 16.56 8.68 -7.21
CA GLY A 283 15.90 9.76 -7.94
C GLY A 283 14.74 10.43 -7.21
N ALA A 284 14.52 10.13 -5.92
CA ALA A 284 13.53 10.85 -5.12
C ALA A 284 14.02 12.26 -4.75
N GLU A 285 13.08 13.21 -4.72
CA GLU A 285 13.28 14.54 -4.17
C GLU A 285 12.98 14.50 -2.66
N ILE A 286 14.02 14.62 -1.82
CA ILE A 286 13.85 14.58 -0.36
C ILE A 286 13.52 15.97 0.16
N GLU A 287 12.39 16.07 0.87
CA GLU A 287 11.95 17.27 1.56
C GLU A 287 11.97 17.03 3.08
N TYR A 288 12.75 17.83 3.82
CA TYR A 288 12.74 17.76 5.28
C TYR A 288 11.62 18.64 5.80
N VAL A 289 10.69 18.04 6.55
CA VAL A 289 9.43 18.67 6.96
C VAL A 289 9.27 18.62 8.48
N ASP A 290 8.61 19.64 9.03
CA ASP A 290 8.32 19.75 10.47
C ASP A 290 7.20 18.78 10.87
N PHE A 291 7.53 17.77 11.70
CA PHE A 291 6.59 16.74 12.13
C PHE A 291 5.71 17.11 13.34
N GLU A 292 5.85 18.29 13.94
CA GLU A 292 5.03 18.71 15.09
C GLU A 292 3.51 18.61 14.85
N PRO A 293 2.95 18.99 13.68
CA PRO A 293 1.54 18.79 13.39
C PRO A 293 1.12 17.32 13.44
N LEU A 294 1.98 16.41 12.96
CA LEU A 294 1.73 14.96 12.99
C LEU A 294 1.83 14.42 14.42
N TYR A 295 2.76 14.91 15.23
CA TYR A 295 2.87 14.55 16.65
C TYR A 295 1.70 15.07 17.50
N ALA A 296 1.16 16.25 17.18
CA ALA A 296 -0.07 16.73 17.79
C ALA A 296 -1.26 15.79 17.47
N ILE A 297 -1.34 15.27 16.25
CA ILE A 297 -2.35 14.26 15.87
C ILE A 297 -2.10 12.94 16.58
N ALA A 298 -0.85 12.46 16.61
CA ALA A 298 -0.47 11.22 17.30
C ALA A 298 -0.89 11.20 18.78
N ARG A 299 -0.71 12.34 19.48
CA ARG A 299 -1.12 12.50 20.88
C ARG A 299 -2.61 12.31 21.10
N MET A 300 -3.46 12.70 20.14
CA MET A 300 -4.92 12.54 20.23
C MET A 300 -5.35 11.08 20.42
N LEU A 301 -4.56 10.10 19.97
CA LEU A 301 -4.91 8.70 20.12
C LEU A 301 -4.99 8.26 21.59
N TYR A 302 -4.15 8.83 22.46
CA TYR A 302 -4.06 8.47 23.88
C TYR A 302 -4.53 9.59 24.82
N GLU A 303 -4.36 10.87 24.45
CA GLU A 303 -4.88 12.02 25.19
C GLU A 303 -6.36 12.31 24.85
N GLY A 304 -6.81 11.89 23.68
CA GLY A 304 -8.21 12.00 23.24
C GLY A 304 -9.05 10.78 23.59
N ALA A 305 -10.33 10.81 23.22
CA ALA A 305 -11.29 9.79 23.61
C ALA A 305 -11.23 8.48 22.81
N TRP A 306 -10.24 8.26 21.93
CA TRP A 306 -10.11 7.01 21.18
C TRP A 306 -9.84 5.79 22.05
N VAL A 307 -9.25 5.99 23.24
CA VAL A 307 -9.12 4.92 24.24
C VAL A 307 -10.49 4.38 24.69
N ALA A 308 -11.57 5.17 24.59
CA ALA A 308 -12.92 4.71 24.88
C ALA A 308 -13.41 3.64 23.89
N GLU A 309 -12.90 3.58 22.65
CA GLU A 309 -13.23 2.47 21.75
C GLU A 309 -12.72 1.13 22.30
N ARG A 310 -11.51 1.10 22.87
CA ARG A 310 -10.98 -0.10 23.55
C ARG A 310 -11.83 -0.48 24.75
N TYR A 311 -12.29 0.54 25.49
CA TYR A 311 -13.18 0.32 26.64
C TYR A 311 -14.46 -0.40 26.24
N THR A 312 -15.08 -0.04 25.11
CA THR A 312 -16.33 -0.69 24.65
C THR A 312 -16.20 -2.20 24.43
N VAL A 313 -14.98 -2.69 24.19
CA VAL A 313 -14.69 -4.11 23.92
C VAL A 313 -14.60 -4.91 25.21
N ILE A 314 -14.11 -4.29 26.28
CA ILE A 314 -13.81 -4.99 27.54
C ILE A 314 -14.66 -4.51 28.73
N GLU A 315 -15.63 -3.64 28.51
CA GLU A 315 -16.47 -3.04 29.56
C GLU A 315 -17.10 -4.10 30.48
N ASP A 316 -17.71 -5.14 29.90
CA ASP A 316 -18.33 -6.20 30.68
C ASP A 316 -17.30 -7.04 31.45
N LEU A 317 -16.13 -7.28 30.86
CA LEU A 317 -15.05 -8.01 31.51
C LEU A 317 -14.45 -7.20 32.66
N LEU A 318 -14.28 -5.89 32.50
CA LEU A 318 -13.85 -4.98 33.58
C LEU A 318 -14.80 -5.02 34.79
N LYS A 319 -16.12 -5.17 34.55
CA LYS A 319 -17.12 -5.26 35.62
C LYS A 319 -17.15 -6.63 36.29
N THR A 320 -16.96 -7.70 35.53
CA THR A 320 -17.19 -9.08 36.00
C THR A 320 -15.92 -9.79 36.47
N ASP A 321 -14.81 -9.63 35.75
CA ASP A 321 -13.49 -10.18 36.10
C ASP A 321 -12.35 -9.21 35.74
N PRO A 322 -12.24 -8.09 36.50
CA PRO A 322 -11.17 -7.11 36.28
C PRO A 322 -9.75 -7.64 36.55
N GLY A 323 -9.60 -8.87 37.07
CA GLY A 323 -8.32 -9.54 37.29
C GLY A 323 -7.78 -10.26 36.06
N ALA A 324 -8.65 -10.59 35.09
CA ALA A 324 -8.25 -11.23 33.83
C ALA A 324 -7.51 -10.28 32.86
N ILE A 325 -7.61 -8.97 33.09
CA ILE A 325 -7.01 -7.96 32.22
C ILE A 325 -5.60 -7.62 32.69
N HIS A 326 -4.63 -7.69 31.78
CA HIS A 326 -3.24 -7.37 32.02
C HIS A 326 -3.11 -5.99 32.68
N PRO A 327 -2.32 -5.82 33.76
CA PRO A 327 -2.34 -4.60 34.58
C PRO A 327 -2.11 -3.30 33.79
N VAL A 328 -1.15 -3.29 32.88
CA VAL A 328 -0.85 -2.12 32.03
C VAL A 328 -1.98 -1.85 31.03
N THR A 329 -2.56 -2.88 30.45
CA THR A 329 -3.69 -2.77 29.50
C THR A 329 -4.91 -2.19 30.21
N LYS A 330 -5.20 -2.69 31.42
CA LYS A 330 -6.25 -2.17 32.29
C LYS A 330 -6.02 -0.70 32.65
N GLN A 331 -4.81 -0.34 33.08
CA GLN A 331 -4.45 1.04 33.42
C GLN A 331 -4.71 1.99 32.24
N ILE A 332 -4.32 1.60 31.02
CA ILE A 332 -4.53 2.41 29.83
C ILE A 332 -6.03 2.54 29.52
N ILE A 333 -6.77 1.42 29.46
CA ILE A 333 -8.15 1.43 28.99
C ILE A 333 -9.11 2.09 30.00
N THR A 334 -8.89 1.93 31.30
CA THR A 334 -9.74 2.54 32.34
C THR A 334 -9.66 4.07 32.38
N HIS A 335 -8.68 4.69 31.71
CA HIS A 335 -8.68 6.15 31.53
C HIS A 335 -9.96 6.67 30.85
N ALA A 336 -10.57 5.84 29.99
CA ALA A 336 -11.84 6.14 29.33
C ALA A 336 -13.01 6.39 30.30
N GLU A 337 -12.99 5.83 31.51
CA GLU A 337 -14.07 5.99 32.51
C GLU A 337 -14.20 7.44 33.00
N SER A 338 -13.15 8.25 32.82
CA SER A 338 -13.14 9.68 33.18
C SER A 338 -13.65 10.59 32.06
N MET A 339 -13.95 10.05 30.88
CA MET A 339 -14.29 10.83 29.69
C MET A 339 -15.79 10.87 29.44
N SER A 340 -16.30 12.04 29.05
CA SER A 340 -17.70 12.21 28.65
C SER A 340 -17.89 12.13 27.14
N ALA A 341 -19.14 11.98 26.70
CA ALA A 341 -19.49 12.14 25.28
C ALA A 341 -19.07 13.52 24.73
N ALA A 342 -19.12 14.58 25.55
CA ALA A 342 -18.65 15.90 25.16
C ALA A 342 -17.14 15.92 24.90
N ASP A 343 -16.35 15.16 25.66
CA ASP A 343 -14.90 15.05 25.44
C ASP A 343 -14.60 14.28 24.16
N ALA A 344 -15.39 13.24 23.85
CA ALA A 344 -15.29 12.55 22.56
C ALA A 344 -15.55 13.49 21.37
N PHE A 345 -16.64 14.27 21.41
CA PHE A 345 -16.91 15.24 20.34
C PHE A 345 -15.86 16.35 20.25
N ARG A 346 -15.35 16.86 21.38
CA ARG A 346 -14.22 17.82 21.37
C ARG A 346 -12.97 17.21 20.76
N GLY A 347 -12.67 15.95 21.06
CA GLY A 347 -11.57 15.21 20.45
C GLY A 347 -11.71 15.10 18.94
N MET A 348 -12.92 14.79 18.45
CA MET A 348 -13.22 14.76 17.01
C MET A 348 -13.04 16.14 16.34
N TYR A 349 -13.54 17.21 16.96
CA TYR A 349 -13.36 18.58 16.43
C TYR A 349 -11.89 18.95 16.39
N ARG A 350 -11.16 18.66 17.47
CA ARG A 350 -9.73 18.93 17.55
C ARG A 350 -8.93 18.16 16.51
N LEU A 351 -9.26 16.88 16.26
CA LEU A 351 -8.62 16.11 15.20
C LEU A 351 -8.88 16.74 13.83
N ALA A 352 -10.09 17.22 13.55
CA ALA A 352 -10.42 17.88 12.29
C ALA A 352 -9.60 19.18 12.09
N GLU A 353 -9.42 19.97 13.15
CA GLU A 353 -8.55 21.16 13.13
C GLU A 353 -7.09 20.81 12.87
N LEU A 354 -6.57 19.78 13.56
CA LEU A 354 -5.18 19.34 13.41
C LEU A 354 -4.92 18.76 12.01
N LYS A 355 -5.87 18.00 11.45
CA LYS A 355 -5.82 17.54 10.06
C LYS A 355 -5.68 18.71 9.10
N ARG A 356 -6.53 19.72 9.23
CA ARG A 356 -6.48 20.94 8.39
C ARG A 356 -5.14 21.66 8.52
N ALA A 357 -4.55 21.68 9.72
CA ALA A 357 -3.24 22.28 9.95
C ALA A 357 -2.08 21.49 9.32
N ALA A 358 -2.21 20.16 9.20
CA ALA A 358 -1.21 19.28 8.59
C ALA A 358 -1.30 19.21 7.05
N GLU A 359 -2.44 19.56 6.45
CA GLU A 359 -2.64 19.51 4.99
C GLU A 359 -1.53 20.20 4.17
N PRO A 360 -1.08 21.44 4.47
CA PRO A 360 -0.05 22.08 3.66
C PRO A 360 1.27 21.31 3.58
N MET A 361 1.64 20.65 4.67
CA MET A 361 2.83 19.79 4.74
C MET A 361 2.63 18.51 3.93
N LEU A 362 1.46 17.88 4.06
CA LEU A 362 1.14 16.63 3.36
C LEU A 362 0.96 16.83 1.85
N ASP A 363 0.33 17.93 1.42
CA ASP A 363 0.14 18.28 0.00
C ASP A 363 1.47 18.63 -0.71
N GLY A 364 2.50 18.99 0.08
CA GLY A 364 3.84 19.27 -0.41
C GLY A 364 4.58 18.03 -0.92
N VAL A 365 4.19 16.84 -0.49
CA VAL A 365 4.92 15.58 -0.74
C VAL A 365 4.00 14.52 -1.36
N ASP A 366 4.59 13.56 -2.06
CA ASP A 366 3.86 12.40 -2.59
C ASP A 366 3.81 11.26 -1.56
N LEU A 367 4.84 11.15 -0.71
CA LEU A 367 5.00 10.12 0.33
C LEU A 367 5.72 10.71 1.56
N LEU A 368 5.57 10.07 2.72
CA LEU A 368 6.49 10.24 3.86
C LEU A 368 7.39 9.01 4.01
N CYS A 369 8.64 9.22 4.40
CA CYS A 369 9.55 8.18 4.85
C CYS A 369 9.96 8.50 6.30
N VAL A 370 9.68 7.57 7.21
CA VAL A 370 9.96 7.72 8.65
C VAL A 370 10.74 6.53 9.17
N PRO A 371 11.50 6.67 10.28
CA PRO A 371 11.97 5.50 11.01
C PRO A 371 10.76 4.67 11.44
N THR A 372 10.78 3.35 11.22
CA THR A 372 9.66 2.51 11.71
C THR A 372 9.61 2.49 13.23
N ILE A 373 10.78 2.48 13.86
CA ILE A 373 10.99 2.61 15.31
C ILE A 373 12.12 3.64 15.55
N PRO A 374 12.07 4.38 16.66
CA PRO A 374 13.12 5.34 17.01
C PRO A 374 14.34 4.68 17.67
N THR A 375 14.17 3.54 18.34
CA THR A 375 15.24 2.80 19.02
C THR A 375 14.79 1.35 19.30
N PHE A 376 15.73 0.50 19.70
CA PHE A 376 15.45 -0.85 20.21
C PHE A 376 15.31 -0.85 21.74
N TYR A 377 14.44 -1.72 22.25
CA TYR A 377 14.28 -1.98 23.69
C TYR A 377 14.40 -3.47 23.98
N THR A 378 15.04 -3.79 25.09
CA THR A 378 15.13 -5.15 25.63
C THR A 378 13.89 -5.52 26.42
N VAL A 379 13.64 -6.82 26.59
CA VAL A 379 12.59 -7.29 27.53
C VAL A 379 12.89 -6.81 28.95
N ALA A 380 14.17 -6.69 29.33
CA ALA A 380 14.59 -6.19 30.64
C ALA A 380 14.23 -4.71 30.85
N ASP A 381 14.31 -3.86 29.81
CA ASP A 381 13.90 -2.45 29.91
C ASP A 381 12.43 -2.33 30.31
N LEU A 382 11.58 -3.22 29.79
CA LEU A 382 10.14 -3.23 30.10
C LEU A 382 9.81 -3.75 31.50
N ALA A 383 10.70 -4.56 32.08
CA ALA A 383 10.56 -4.97 33.48
C ALA A 383 10.82 -3.79 34.44
N VAL A 384 11.64 -2.83 34.02
CA VAL A 384 11.92 -1.59 34.77
C VAL A 384 10.84 -0.53 34.49
N ASP A 385 10.48 -0.33 33.22
CA ASP A 385 9.47 0.63 32.78
C ASP A 385 8.55 0.00 31.72
N PRO A 386 7.34 -0.43 32.10
CA PRO A 386 6.44 -1.12 31.18
C PRO A 386 5.66 -0.18 30.22
N VAL A 387 5.86 1.14 30.32
CA VAL A 387 5.06 2.16 29.61
C VAL A 387 5.90 2.97 28.63
N THR A 388 7.02 3.55 29.04
CA THR A 388 7.78 4.49 28.20
C THR A 388 8.32 3.86 26.92
N PRO A 389 8.94 2.65 26.94
CA PRO A 389 9.36 1.96 25.73
C PRO A 389 8.24 1.78 24.70
N ASN A 390 7.03 1.45 25.18
CA ASN A 390 5.86 1.31 24.32
C ASN A 390 5.46 2.65 23.68
N SER A 391 5.44 3.73 24.46
CA SER A 391 5.11 5.07 23.96
C SER A 391 6.13 5.54 22.92
N ASN A 392 7.42 5.30 23.18
CA ASN A 392 8.51 5.64 22.27
C ASN A 392 8.40 4.86 20.95
N ASN A 393 8.05 3.58 20.96
CA ASN A 393 7.77 2.83 19.72
C ASN A 393 6.59 3.42 18.91
N GLY A 394 5.74 4.25 19.52
CA GLY A 394 4.59 4.91 18.88
C GLY A 394 4.90 6.22 18.15
N THR A 395 6.13 6.76 18.27
CA THR A 395 6.50 8.11 17.78
C THR A 395 6.11 8.34 16.32
N TYR A 396 6.39 7.37 15.43
CA TYR A 396 6.19 7.51 13.99
C TYR A 396 4.96 6.76 13.46
N THR A 397 4.15 6.18 14.34
CA THR A 397 3.09 5.24 13.94
C THR A 397 1.68 5.69 14.31
N ASN A 398 1.52 6.46 15.39
CA ASN A 398 0.22 6.78 16.01
C ASN A 398 -0.68 7.71 15.18
N PHE A 399 -0.11 8.58 14.34
CA PHE A 399 -0.88 9.54 13.53
C PHE A 399 -1.50 8.92 12.27
N VAL A 400 -0.95 7.81 11.79
CA VAL A 400 -1.19 7.28 10.43
C VAL A 400 -2.66 6.96 10.18
N ASN A 401 -3.30 6.19 11.06
CA ASN A 401 -4.71 5.84 10.87
C ASN A 401 -5.64 7.02 11.17
N LEU A 402 -5.27 7.91 12.08
CA LEU A 402 -6.02 9.14 12.31
C LEU A 402 -6.03 10.01 11.05
N LEU A 403 -4.97 9.99 10.24
CA LEU A 403 -4.86 10.67 8.95
C LEU A 403 -5.41 9.89 7.74
N ASP A 404 -6.00 8.71 7.95
CA ASP A 404 -6.46 7.83 6.85
C ASP A 404 -5.34 7.50 5.85
N MET A 405 -4.12 7.25 6.34
CA MET A 405 -2.97 6.89 5.52
C MET A 405 -2.82 5.37 5.40
N CYS A 406 -2.17 4.90 4.33
CA CYS A 406 -1.60 3.55 4.22
C CYS A 406 -0.10 3.59 4.54
N GLY A 407 0.50 2.43 4.83
CA GLY A 407 1.92 2.35 5.15
C GLY A 407 2.54 0.98 4.97
N ILE A 408 3.84 0.94 4.66
CA ILE A 408 4.61 -0.30 4.55
C ILE A 408 5.93 -0.13 5.28
N ALA A 409 6.12 -0.92 6.34
CA ALA A 409 7.40 -1.07 7.01
C ALA A 409 8.24 -2.06 6.20
N VAL A 410 9.43 -1.63 5.76
CA VAL A 410 10.35 -2.45 4.98
C VAL A 410 11.71 -2.50 5.69
N PRO A 411 12.32 -3.68 5.85
CA PRO A 411 13.66 -3.79 6.39
C PRO A 411 14.69 -3.29 5.39
N THR A 412 15.72 -2.63 5.91
CA THR A 412 16.85 -2.10 5.15
C THR A 412 18.13 -2.80 5.58
N ALA A 413 19.29 -2.33 5.11
CA ALA A 413 20.56 -2.98 5.39
C ALA A 413 20.81 -3.02 6.90
N PRO A 414 21.44 -4.10 7.43
CA PRO A 414 21.76 -4.19 8.85
C PRO A 414 22.46 -2.94 9.36
N ARG A 415 22.15 -2.59 10.60
CA ARG A 415 22.84 -1.53 11.33
C ARG A 415 24.28 -1.97 11.67
N SER A 416 25.09 -1.04 12.17
CA SER A 416 26.47 -1.35 12.56
C SER A 416 26.58 -2.32 13.74
N ASP A 417 25.51 -2.51 14.52
CA ASP A 417 25.40 -3.53 15.59
C ASP A 417 24.71 -4.82 15.11
N SER A 418 24.57 -5.01 13.80
CA SER A 418 23.96 -6.19 13.15
C SER A 418 22.46 -6.38 13.36
N ARG A 419 21.80 -5.54 14.17
CA ARG A 419 20.33 -5.49 14.23
C ARG A 419 19.76 -4.96 12.91
N PRO A 420 18.47 -5.22 12.63
CA PRO A 420 17.85 -4.80 11.37
C PRO A 420 17.75 -3.28 11.27
N GLY A 421 18.05 -2.72 10.09
CA GLY A 421 17.58 -1.38 9.73
C GLY A 421 16.13 -1.46 9.24
N SER A 422 15.38 -0.36 9.34
CA SER A 422 14.03 -0.31 8.76
C SER A 422 13.52 1.12 8.59
N VAL A 423 12.67 1.29 7.57
CA VAL A 423 11.88 2.50 7.33
C VAL A 423 10.42 2.14 7.11
N THR A 424 9.52 3.07 7.40
CA THR A 424 8.12 2.97 6.98
C THR A 424 7.84 4.04 5.94
N LEU A 425 7.36 3.61 4.78
CA LEU A 425 6.84 4.50 3.74
C LEU A 425 5.34 4.68 3.98
N LEU A 426 4.86 5.93 3.96
CA LEU A 426 3.47 6.29 4.23
C LEU A 426 2.91 7.13 3.08
N ALA A 427 1.63 6.92 2.76
CA ALA A 427 0.91 7.67 1.74
C ALA A 427 -0.55 7.89 2.14
N GLY A 428 -1.25 8.77 1.43
CA GLY A 428 -2.69 8.92 1.58
C GLY A 428 -3.48 7.64 1.23
N ALA A 429 -4.72 7.55 1.69
CA ALA A 429 -5.62 6.44 1.38
C ALA A 429 -5.65 6.09 -0.11
N GLY A 430 -5.62 4.79 -0.41
CA GLY A 430 -5.67 4.23 -1.75
C GLY A 430 -4.30 4.00 -2.37
N GLN A 431 -3.22 4.60 -1.85
CA GLN A 431 -1.88 4.54 -2.44
C GLN A 431 -1.06 3.30 -2.02
N ASP A 432 -1.73 2.19 -1.69
CA ASP A 432 -1.09 0.95 -1.23
C ASP A 432 -0.10 0.39 -2.28
N ALA A 433 -0.43 0.47 -3.57
CA ALA A 433 0.43 0.04 -4.66
C ALA A 433 1.69 0.92 -4.77
N LEU A 434 1.54 2.24 -4.60
CA LEU A 434 2.65 3.19 -4.68
C LEU A 434 3.68 2.92 -3.58
N ILE A 435 3.25 2.80 -2.32
CA ILE A 435 4.18 2.53 -1.21
C ILE A 435 4.88 1.18 -1.38
N ALA A 436 4.18 0.15 -1.87
CA ALA A 436 4.78 -1.15 -2.16
C ALA A 436 5.79 -1.06 -3.31
N ALA A 437 5.48 -0.32 -4.39
CA ALA A 437 6.39 -0.13 -5.50
C ALA A 437 7.71 0.55 -5.08
N VAL A 438 7.64 1.56 -4.21
CA VAL A 438 8.83 2.22 -3.66
C VAL A 438 9.58 1.31 -2.68
N ALA A 439 8.86 0.56 -1.83
CA ALA A 439 9.47 -0.38 -0.89
C ALA A 439 10.28 -1.49 -1.60
N ARG A 440 9.85 -1.93 -2.79
CA ARG A 440 10.63 -2.87 -3.62
C ARG A 440 11.99 -2.32 -4.04
N GLY A 441 12.14 -1.00 -4.16
CA GLY A 441 13.43 -0.37 -4.42
C GLY A 441 14.44 -0.67 -3.30
N PHE A 442 14.00 -0.59 -2.04
CA PHE A 442 14.84 -0.97 -0.91
C PHE A 442 15.23 -2.45 -0.96
N GLU A 443 14.33 -3.35 -1.33
CA GLU A 443 14.65 -4.78 -1.43
C GLU A 443 15.69 -5.09 -2.50
N ALA A 444 15.62 -4.42 -3.65
CA ALA A 444 16.53 -4.64 -4.77
C ALA A 444 17.99 -4.29 -4.43
N ASP A 445 18.20 -3.22 -3.65
CA ASP A 445 19.52 -2.65 -3.37
C ASP A 445 20.05 -3.01 -1.96
N CYS A 446 19.32 -3.83 -1.20
CA CYS A 446 19.63 -4.11 0.19
C CYS A 446 20.26 -5.50 0.41
N ALA A 447 21.51 -5.50 0.89
CA ALA A 447 22.21 -6.70 1.34
C ALA A 447 21.69 -7.20 2.71
N ARG A 448 20.43 -7.65 2.77
CA ARG A 448 19.82 -8.27 3.95
C ARG A 448 19.40 -9.72 3.70
N ARG A 449 19.15 -10.43 4.79
CA ARG A 449 18.47 -11.74 4.77
C ARG A 449 16.96 -11.57 4.96
N MET A 450 16.20 -12.58 4.56
CA MET A 450 14.78 -12.69 4.85
C MET A 450 14.57 -13.09 6.31
N GLY A 451 14.09 -12.17 7.15
CA GLY A 451 13.93 -12.42 8.58
C GLY A 451 15.24 -12.84 9.26
N ALA A 452 15.17 -13.86 10.12
CA ALA A 452 16.28 -14.53 10.76
C ALA A 452 16.80 -15.76 9.96
N THR A 453 16.32 -15.97 8.74
CA THR A 453 16.71 -17.13 7.92
C THR A 453 18.11 -16.97 7.32
N SER A 454 18.62 -18.03 6.68
CA SER A 454 19.86 -17.96 5.89
C SER A 454 19.63 -17.50 4.45
N HIS A 455 18.39 -17.27 4.04
CA HIS A 455 18.05 -16.95 2.66
C HIS A 455 18.25 -15.46 2.34
N PRO A 456 18.92 -15.12 1.22
CA PRO A 456 19.00 -13.75 0.76
C PRO A 456 17.65 -13.29 0.22
N ILE A 457 17.45 -11.98 0.14
CA ILE A 457 16.31 -11.42 -0.59
C ILE A 457 16.43 -11.77 -2.08
N PRO A 458 15.38 -12.34 -2.70
CA PRO A 458 15.40 -12.59 -4.14
C PRO A 458 15.42 -11.27 -4.90
N THR A 459 16.10 -11.24 -6.04
CA THR A 459 16.02 -10.08 -6.94
C THR A 459 14.58 -9.95 -7.45
N PRO A 460 13.87 -8.85 -7.13
CA PRO A 460 12.49 -8.67 -7.57
C PRO A 460 12.41 -8.54 -9.10
N ALA A 461 11.37 -9.12 -9.71
CA ALA A 461 11.12 -8.91 -11.14
C ALA A 461 10.81 -7.43 -11.42
N ALA A 462 11.18 -6.95 -12.60
CA ALA A 462 10.89 -5.57 -13.00
C ALA A 462 9.38 -5.29 -12.88
N LEU A 463 9.05 -4.16 -12.26
CA LEU A 463 7.68 -3.68 -12.19
C LEU A 463 7.17 -3.42 -13.61
N PRO A 464 5.91 -3.78 -13.92
CA PRO A 464 5.30 -3.34 -15.17
C PRO A 464 5.23 -1.82 -15.20
N GLU A 465 5.40 -1.23 -16.39
CA GLU A 465 5.14 0.18 -16.58
C GLU A 465 3.64 0.45 -16.39
N GLN A 466 3.31 1.48 -15.61
CA GLN A 466 1.95 2.01 -15.54
C GLN A 466 1.51 2.43 -16.95
N PRO A 467 0.29 2.08 -17.40
CA PRO A 467 -0.26 2.66 -18.62
C PRO A 467 -0.35 4.17 -18.42
N SER A 468 0.31 4.95 -19.29
CA SER A 468 0.31 6.42 -19.21
C SER A 468 -1.11 6.97 -18.96
N ASP A 469 -1.27 7.87 -18.00
CA ASP A 469 -2.52 8.57 -17.74
C ASP A 469 -2.81 9.67 -18.78
N GLN A 470 -1.92 9.80 -19.77
CA GLN A 470 -2.02 10.76 -20.86
C GLN A 470 -2.44 10.09 -22.18
N ILE A 471 -2.92 10.91 -23.11
CA ILE A 471 -3.20 10.57 -24.50
C ILE A 471 -2.40 11.52 -25.39
N GLU A 472 -1.56 10.98 -26.27
CA GLU A 472 -0.99 11.78 -27.37
C GLU A 472 -2.10 12.11 -28.39
N LEU A 473 -2.34 13.40 -28.57
CA LEU A 473 -3.34 13.98 -29.44
C LEU A 473 -2.67 14.92 -30.46
N ALA A 474 -2.73 14.56 -31.73
CA ALA A 474 -2.30 15.39 -32.84
C ALA A 474 -3.39 16.35 -33.29
N VAL A 475 -3.04 17.63 -33.32
CA VAL A 475 -3.90 18.72 -33.78
C VAL A 475 -3.31 19.39 -35.02
N CYS A 476 -4.15 19.60 -36.03
CA CYS A 476 -3.77 20.11 -37.35
C CYS A 476 -4.51 21.42 -37.71
N GLY A 477 -5.23 22.02 -36.76
CA GLY A 477 -6.15 23.13 -37.00
C GLY A 477 -6.20 24.16 -35.89
N ALA A 478 -7.40 24.69 -35.60
CA ALA A 478 -7.61 25.79 -34.66
C ALA A 478 -7.09 25.54 -33.22
N HIS A 479 -6.82 24.28 -32.86
CA HIS A 479 -6.24 23.89 -31.56
C HIS A 479 -4.71 23.94 -31.50
N MET A 480 -4.01 24.17 -32.61
CA MET A 480 -2.55 24.30 -32.60
C MET A 480 -2.13 25.59 -31.86
N THR A 481 -0.91 25.61 -31.33
CA THR A 481 -0.33 26.67 -30.49
C THR A 481 -0.58 28.07 -31.07
N GLY A 482 -1.23 28.93 -30.27
CA GLY A 482 -1.53 30.31 -30.63
C GLY A 482 -2.71 30.49 -31.60
N LEU A 483 -3.43 29.42 -31.95
CA LEU A 483 -4.68 29.50 -32.73
C LEU A 483 -5.92 29.53 -31.81
N PRO A 484 -7.09 29.95 -32.32
CA PRO A 484 -8.22 30.40 -31.48
C PRO A 484 -8.82 29.39 -30.50
N LEU A 485 -8.57 28.09 -30.67
CA LEU A 485 -9.09 27.02 -29.81
C LEU A 485 -8.00 26.31 -29.00
N ASN A 486 -6.75 26.79 -29.03
CA ASN A 486 -5.66 26.16 -28.27
C ASN A 486 -5.90 26.17 -26.75
N TRP A 487 -6.66 27.14 -26.24
CA TRP A 487 -7.07 27.20 -24.84
C TRP A 487 -7.85 25.95 -24.39
N GLN A 488 -8.60 25.30 -25.29
CA GLN A 488 -9.35 24.07 -24.96
C GLN A 488 -8.44 22.88 -24.63
N LEU A 489 -7.17 22.90 -25.05
CA LEU A 489 -6.17 21.92 -24.66
C LEU A 489 -5.50 22.34 -23.34
N THR A 490 -5.05 23.59 -23.27
CA THR A 490 -4.25 24.09 -22.14
C THR A 490 -5.07 24.20 -20.84
N ASP A 491 -6.35 24.59 -20.90
CA ASP A 491 -7.25 24.60 -19.74
C ASP A 491 -7.50 23.20 -19.16
N LEU A 492 -7.30 22.15 -19.97
CA LEU A 492 -7.39 20.75 -19.56
C LEU A 492 -6.04 20.15 -19.14
N GLY A 493 -5.02 20.98 -18.96
CA GLY A 493 -3.69 20.56 -18.54
C GLY A 493 -2.88 19.86 -19.63
N ALA A 494 -3.26 20.01 -20.92
CA ALA A 494 -2.48 19.43 -22.00
C ALA A 494 -1.11 20.12 -22.14
N THR A 495 -0.07 19.34 -22.40
CA THR A 495 1.29 19.84 -22.63
C THR A 495 1.74 19.59 -24.06
N PHE A 496 2.40 20.57 -24.65
CA PHE A 496 2.94 20.45 -26.01
C PHE A 496 4.14 19.48 -26.01
N ILE A 497 4.12 18.48 -26.90
CA ILE A 497 5.22 17.52 -27.05
C ILE A 497 6.12 17.92 -28.21
N ARG A 498 5.58 17.95 -29.44
CA ARG A 498 6.39 18.14 -30.66
C ARG A 498 5.59 18.66 -31.85
N LYS A 499 6.28 19.34 -32.76
CA LYS A 499 5.82 19.61 -34.14
C LYS A 499 6.29 18.48 -35.05
N THR A 500 5.41 17.96 -35.88
CA THR A 500 5.72 16.88 -36.83
C THR A 500 4.76 16.93 -38.02
N ARG A 501 4.73 15.88 -38.84
CA ARG A 501 3.77 15.73 -39.93
C ARG A 501 3.04 14.39 -39.84
N THR A 502 1.87 14.31 -40.46
CA THR A 502 1.23 13.02 -40.75
C THR A 502 2.09 12.21 -41.72
N ALA A 503 1.84 10.90 -41.77
CA ALA A 503 2.23 10.07 -42.91
C ALA A 503 1.65 10.66 -44.23
N PRO A 504 2.16 10.27 -45.41
CA PRO A 504 1.79 10.91 -46.67
C PRO A 504 0.42 10.46 -47.22
N ASP A 505 -0.36 9.68 -46.49
CA ASP A 505 -1.64 9.05 -46.87
C ASP A 505 -2.87 9.86 -46.42
N TYR A 506 -2.78 11.21 -46.44
CA TYR A 506 -3.84 12.10 -46.00
C TYR A 506 -4.21 13.15 -47.05
N LYS A 507 -5.49 13.51 -47.07
CA LYS A 507 -6.01 14.73 -47.69
C LYS A 507 -6.39 15.74 -46.62
N PHE A 508 -6.21 17.01 -46.96
CA PHE A 508 -6.41 18.12 -46.04
C PHE A 508 -7.33 19.16 -46.66
N TYR A 509 -8.36 19.56 -45.91
CA TYR A 509 -9.42 20.42 -46.42
C TYR A 509 -9.65 21.62 -45.51
N ALA A 510 -9.89 22.79 -46.08
CA ALA A 510 -10.51 23.91 -45.35
C ALA A 510 -12.03 23.73 -45.41
N LEU A 511 -12.66 23.44 -44.27
CA LEU A 511 -14.09 23.14 -44.20
C LEU A 511 -14.94 24.39 -44.40
N ALA A 512 -16.14 24.21 -44.96
CA ALA A 512 -17.11 25.29 -45.09
C ALA A 512 -17.63 25.72 -43.70
N GLY A 513 -17.62 27.02 -43.43
CA GLY A 513 -18.18 27.62 -42.22
C GLY A 513 -17.14 28.24 -41.27
N GLY A 514 -17.65 28.97 -40.27
CA GLY A 514 -16.86 29.71 -39.29
C GLY A 514 -17.67 30.88 -38.70
N PRO A 515 -17.08 31.66 -37.77
CA PRO A 515 -15.79 31.45 -37.10
C PRO A 515 -15.89 30.52 -35.84
N PRO A 516 -14.80 29.82 -35.46
CA PRO A 516 -13.52 29.76 -36.16
C PRO A 516 -13.56 28.85 -37.40
N ALA A 517 -12.81 29.23 -38.43
CA ALA A 517 -12.52 28.37 -39.57
C ALA A 517 -11.71 27.15 -39.11
N ARG A 518 -11.98 25.99 -39.71
CA ARG A 518 -11.45 24.71 -39.25
C ARG A 518 -11.01 23.84 -40.44
N PRO A 519 -9.90 23.11 -40.32
CA PRO A 519 -9.55 22.11 -41.31
C PRO A 519 -10.24 20.77 -41.02
N GLY A 520 -10.34 19.95 -42.06
CA GLY A 520 -10.68 18.53 -41.98
C GLY A 520 -9.54 17.68 -42.51
N LEU A 521 -9.15 16.68 -41.74
CA LEU A 521 -8.14 15.69 -42.13
C LEU A 521 -8.83 14.37 -42.47
N VAL A 522 -8.53 13.82 -43.64
CA VAL A 522 -9.15 12.58 -44.14
C VAL A 522 -8.05 11.65 -44.63
N ARG A 523 -8.07 10.40 -44.15
CA ARG A 523 -7.15 9.37 -44.65
C ARG A 523 -7.60 8.92 -46.03
N ALA A 524 -6.67 8.85 -46.98
CA ALA A 524 -6.96 8.50 -48.36
C ALA A 524 -5.79 7.76 -49.00
N GLU A 525 -6.06 7.10 -50.12
CA GLU A 525 -5.05 6.44 -50.96
C GLU A 525 -4.96 7.14 -52.32
N GLY A 526 -3.77 7.16 -52.92
CA GLY A 526 -3.56 7.66 -54.28
C GLY A 526 -2.58 8.83 -54.38
N PRO A 527 -2.28 9.29 -55.61
CA PRO A 527 -1.22 10.26 -55.89
C PRO A 527 -1.52 11.67 -55.37
N ASP A 528 -2.78 11.97 -55.06
CA ASP A 528 -3.23 13.30 -54.59
C ASP A 528 -3.26 13.41 -53.06
N THR A 529 -2.52 12.54 -52.37
CA THR A 529 -2.37 12.55 -50.90
C THR A 529 -1.05 13.22 -50.51
N GLY A 530 -0.97 13.68 -49.26
CA GLY A 530 0.23 14.35 -48.76
C GLY A 530 0.36 14.33 -47.24
N SER A 531 1.47 14.89 -46.76
CA SER A 531 1.76 15.02 -45.34
C SER A 531 1.35 16.38 -44.80
N VAL A 532 0.53 16.38 -43.74
CA VAL A 532 0.00 17.58 -43.09
C VAL A 532 0.81 17.90 -41.84
N ALA A 533 1.17 19.16 -41.64
CA ALA A 533 1.81 19.65 -40.42
C ALA A 533 0.85 19.52 -39.22
N VAL A 534 1.34 18.92 -38.15
CA VAL A 534 0.58 18.72 -36.91
C VAL A 534 1.42 19.10 -35.69
N GLU A 535 0.74 19.42 -34.60
CA GLU A 535 1.32 19.49 -33.27
C GLU A 535 0.79 18.33 -32.43
N VAL A 536 1.68 17.58 -31.78
CA VAL A 536 1.31 16.51 -30.84
C VAL A 536 1.32 17.08 -29.43
N TRP A 537 0.20 16.90 -28.74
CA TRP A 537 -0.02 17.31 -27.36
C TRP A 537 -0.28 16.09 -26.49
N SER A 538 0.21 16.12 -25.25
CA SER A 538 -0.11 15.15 -24.21
C SER A 538 -1.30 15.66 -23.42
N LEU A 539 -2.45 14.98 -23.46
CA LEU A 539 -3.67 15.40 -22.77
C LEU A 539 -4.03 14.37 -21.67
N PRO A 540 -4.30 14.80 -20.42
CA PRO A 540 -4.74 13.88 -19.37
C PRO A 540 -6.02 13.14 -19.76
N LYS A 541 -6.06 11.82 -19.53
CA LYS A 541 -7.23 10.97 -19.81
C LYS A 541 -8.50 11.47 -19.11
N THR A 542 -8.36 12.04 -17.93
CA THR A 542 -9.45 12.65 -17.15
C THR A 542 -10.07 13.87 -17.85
N GLY A 543 -9.26 14.64 -18.59
CA GLY A 543 -9.72 15.78 -19.40
C GLY A 543 -10.28 15.39 -20.77
N PHE A 544 -9.97 14.19 -21.28
CA PHE A 544 -10.30 13.78 -22.64
C PHE A 544 -11.81 13.77 -22.91
N GLY A 545 -12.64 13.35 -21.95
CA GLY A 545 -14.10 13.36 -22.10
C GLY A 545 -14.66 14.79 -22.30
N THR A 546 -14.17 15.74 -21.50
CA THR A 546 -14.52 17.16 -21.63
C THR A 546 -14.04 17.73 -22.96
N PHE A 547 -12.82 17.40 -23.38
CA PHE A 547 -12.29 17.81 -24.67
C PHE A 547 -13.17 17.31 -25.83
N MET A 548 -13.52 16.02 -25.83
CA MET A 548 -14.36 15.40 -26.85
C MET A 548 -15.75 16.02 -26.95
N ALA A 549 -16.38 16.37 -25.82
CA ALA A 549 -17.68 17.05 -25.81
C ALA A 549 -17.64 18.42 -26.50
N GLY A 550 -16.46 19.06 -26.54
CA GLY A 550 -16.22 20.33 -27.22
C GLY A 550 -15.97 20.22 -28.72
N ILE A 551 -15.91 19.01 -29.30
CA ILE A 551 -15.64 18.80 -30.73
C ILE A 551 -16.96 18.59 -31.49
N PRO A 552 -17.48 19.61 -32.21
CA PRO A 552 -18.74 19.47 -32.94
C PRO A 552 -18.52 18.76 -34.29
N ALA A 553 -19.61 18.16 -34.80
CA ALA A 553 -19.67 17.70 -36.18
C ALA A 553 -19.27 18.84 -37.16
N PRO A 554 -18.58 18.52 -38.26
CA PRO A 554 -18.25 17.18 -38.77
C PRO A 554 -16.90 16.62 -38.29
N LEU A 555 -16.30 17.22 -37.25
CA LEU A 555 -15.00 16.77 -36.73
C LEU A 555 -15.17 15.64 -35.72
N GLY A 556 -14.15 14.79 -35.63
CA GLY A 556 -14.04 13.78 -34.59
C GLY A 556 -12.57 13.51 -34.26
N ILE A 557 -12.32 12.71 -33.23
CA ILE A 557 -10.98 12.23 -32.91
C ILE A 557 -10.88 10.76 -33.28
N GLY A 558 -10.01 10.48 -34.24
CA GLY A 558 -9.68 9.14 -34.71
C GLY A 558 -8.26 8.75 -34.32
N THR A 559 -7.74 7.78 -35.06
CA THR A 559 -6.33 7.38 -34.98
C THR A 559 -5.63 7.85 -36.24
N ILE A 560 -4.52 8.57 -36.10
CA ILE A 560 -3.73 9.06 -37.24
C ILE A 560 -2.28 8.54 -37.19
N ALA A 561 -1.71 8.29 -38.37
CA ALA A 561 -0.32 7.90 -38.55
C ALA A 561 0.56 9.13 -38.79
N LEU A 562 1.71 9.17 -38.14
CA LEU A 562 2.71 10.23 -38.25
C LEU A 562 3.86 9.81 -39.18
N SER A 563 4.62 10.78 -39.68
CA SER A 563 5.71 10.55 -40.63
C SER A 563 6.87 9.73 -40.07
N ASP A 564 6.97 9.61 -38.75
CA ASP A 564 7.96 8.77 -38.04
C ASP A 564 7.49 7.32 -37.84
N GLY A 565 6.29 6.97 -38.33
CA GLY A 565 5.68 5.65 -38.17
C GLY A 565 4.89 5.47 -36.87
N SER A 566 4.90 6.45 -35.96
CA SER A 566 4.08 6.41 -34.76
C SER A 566 2.60 6.64 -35.07
N VAL A 567 1.74 6.16 -34.18
CA VAL A 567 0.28 6.21 -34.32
C VAL A 567 -0.31 6.85 -33.07
N VAL A 568 -1.04 7.95 -33.25
CA VAL A 568 -1.58 8.77 -32.15
C VAL A 568 -3.07 9.04 -32.35
N LYS A 569 -3.75 9.58 -31.33
CA LYS A 569 -5.08 10.14 -31.53
C LYS A 569 -4.97 11.45 -32.28
N GLY A 570 -5.96 11.79 -33.10
CA GLY A 570 -5.92 13.06 -33.83
C GLY A 570 -7.23 13.41 -34.50
N PHE A 571 -7.35 14.67 -34.89
CA PHE A 571 -8.54 15.16 -35.59
C PHE A 571 -8.71 14.44 -36.93
N ILE A 572 -9.93 13.97 -37.16
CA ILE A 572 -10.43 13.46 -38.44
C ILE A 572 -11.71 14.22 -38.82
N CYS A 573 -12.09 14.14 -40.08
CA CYS A 573 -13.33 14.73 -40.57
C CYS A 573 -14.24 13.66 -41.17
N GLU A 574 -15.52 13.72 -40.85
CA GLU A 574 -16.55 12.96 -41.54
C GLU A 574 -16.63 13.35 -43.02
N ALA A 575 -17.01 12.40 -43.88
CA ALA A 575 -17.18 12.65 -45.31
C ALA A 575 -18.24 13.73 -45.60
N SER A 576 -19.25 13.86 -44.73
CA SER A 576 -20.29 14.89 -44.78
C SER A 576 -19.70 16.32 -44.74
N GLY A 577 -18.62 16.51 -43.99
CA GLY A 577 -17.95 17.80 -43.81
C GLY A 577 -17.23 18.31 -45.05
N LEU A 578 -16.94 17.43 -46.02
CA LEU A 578 -16.21 17.80 -47.24
C LEU A 578 -17.08 18.54 -48.26
N LYS A 579 -18.41 18.56 -48.06
CA LYS A 579 -19.32 19.29 -48.95
C LYS A 579 -19.05 20.80 -48.87
N GLY A 580 -18.52 21.36 -49.96
CA GLY A 580 -18.16 22.77 -50.03
C GLY A 580 -16.81 23.11 -49.38
N ALA A 581 -16.04 22.10 -48.96
CA ALA A 581 -14.69 22.29 -48.45
C ALA A 581 -13.70 22.52 -49.60
N THR A 582 -12.64 23.29 -49.32
CA THR A 582 -11.55 23.53 -50.28
C THR A 582 -10.41 22.56 -50.02
N ASP A 583 -9.96 21.82 -51.04
CA ASP A 583 -8.79 20.95 -50.93
C ASP A 583 -7.52 21.81 -50.80
N ILE A 584 -6.85 21.69 -49.66
CA ILE A 584 -5.62 22.40 -49.30
C ILE A 584 -4.46 21.43 -49.07
N THR A 585 -4.56 20.18 -49.57
CA THR A 585 -3.56 19.13 -49.37
C THR A 585 -2.16 19.57 -49.80
N GLN A 586 -2.06 20.31 -50.90
CA GLN A 586 -0.79 20.83 -51.43
C GLN A 586 -0.12 21.87 -50.53
N LEU A 587 -0.89 22.59 -49.70
CA LEU A 587 -0.33 23.52 -48.72
C LEU A 587 0.29 22.75 -47.55
N GLY A 588 -0.33 21.63 -47.17
CA GLY A 588 0.15 20.73 -46.12
C GLY A 588 0.29 21.38 -44.73
N ASP A 589 -0.22 22.59 -44.52
CA ASP A 589 -0.16 23.32 -43.24
C ASP A 589 -1.34 24.30 -43.13
N TRP A 590 -2.07 24.23 -42.03
CA TRP A 590 -3.18 25.14 -41.74
C TRP A 590 -2.73 26.59 -41.59
N ARG A 591 -1.53 26.84 -41.07
CA ARG A 591 -0.99 28.21 -40.97
C ARG A 591 -0.67 28.79 -42.34
N ALA A 592 -0.18 27.97 -43.26
CA ALA A 592 0.06 28.41 -44.63
C ALA A 592 -1.27 28.83 -45.31
N PHE A 593 -2.35 28.08 -45.07
CA PHE A 593 -3.69 28.46 -45.55
C PHE A 593 -4.18 29.78 -44.93
N LEU A 594 -4.13 29.91 -43.59
CA LEU A 594 -4.56 31.15 -42.92
C LEU A 594 -3.75 32.37 -43.37
N ALA A 595 -2.45 32.21 -43.64
CA ALA A 595 -1.60 33.27 -44.17
C ALA A 595 -2.00 33.68 -45.60
N GLN A 596 -2.43 32.73 -46.45
CA GLN A 596 -2.94 33.04 -47.79
C GLN A 596 -4.25 33.82 -47.72
N GLU A 597 -5.20 33.37 -46.88
CA GLU A 597 -6.48 34.04 -46.70
C GLU A 597 -6.32 35.48 -46.18
N ALA A 598 -5.38 35.71 -45.26
CA ALA A 598 -5.08 37.04 -44.73
C ALA A 598 -4.43 38.00 -45.75
N VAL A 599 -3.86 37.49 -46.84
CA VAL A 599 -3.31 38.30 -47.95
C VAL A 599 -4.39 38.61 -48.99
N THR A 600 -5.43 37.78 -49.08
CA THR A 600 -6.55 37.93 -50.02
C THR A 600 -7.77 38.66 -49.45
N ALA A 601 -7.84 38.83 -48.13
CA ALA A 601 -8.84 39.61 -47.41
C ALA A 601 -8.38 41.06 -47.19
#